data_AF-A0AAW9R8S8-F1
#
_entry.id   AF-A0AAW9R8S8-F1
#
_cell.length_a   1.000
_cell.length_b   1.000
_cell.length_c   1.000
_cell.angle_alpha   90.00
_cell.angle_beta   90.00
_cell.angle_gamma   90.00
#
_symmetry.space_group_name_H-M   'P 1'
#
loop_
_entity.id
_entity.type
_entity.pdbx_description
1 polymer ?
#
loop_
_entity_poly.entity_id
_entity_poly.type
_entity_poly.pdbx_seq_one_letter_code
_entity_poly.pdbx_strand_id
1 'polypeptide(L)'
;MKFDFKKTLELIRGGLLSRETTWTEYLSENPGWQQTAMVLTGPLILLNVVLGVLFARMMGGYTAYGVHMNVFSALIFALVMAVIGFLVAVFVFNFLAGVFKGKTDFSRAFAAVSLAAIPAWVAGIVGALIPGIGFLISLAGAIMTLVFLYKIMPLALDVPSEKRVMHFVVSLIVIFLINLVVGMVIGADAMRDQMREGALGDRDSAAPAGVFGEWERQGRLMEEAGRDQYDPPSDGKVSEGQVEAYASVLRKTRAAQEEYGKKMTAIASEMDAKEKSGDTPSVADLGKLYSGVGSALSAKNAEMEIVKTAGGNWAEHQWVKEQLRIAKLQQGEGSDAIEHNYELYQEYADELEASP
;
A
#
# COMPACT_ATOMS: atom_id res chain seq x y z
N MET A 1 7.39 16.89 15.05
CA MET A 1 8.74 16.90 14.43
C MET A 1 8.60 17.36 12.98
N LYS A 2 9.52 18.19 12.48
CA LYS A 2 9.56 18.64 11.08
C LYS A 2 10.67 17.89 10.34
N PHE A 3 10.46 17.59 9.06
CA PHE A 3 11.49 17.01 8.19
C PHE A 3 12.67 17.98 8.03
N ASP A 4 13.90 17.48 8.21
CA ASP A 4 15.13 18.24 8.05
C ASP A 4 16.01 17.62 6.96
N PHE A 5 15.93 18.21 5.76
CA PHE A 5 16.68 17.76 4.60
C PHE A 5 18.20 17.89 4.80
N LYS A 6 18.66 18.94 5.49
CA LYS A 6 20.08 19.18 5.71
C LYS A 6 20.67 18.10 6.61
N LYS A 7 19.99 17.80 7.72
CA LYS A 7 20.41 16.70 8.62
C LYS A 7 20.36 15.35 7.92
N THR A 8 19.35 15.10 7.06
CA THR A 8 19.29 13.89 6.24
C THR A 8 20.56 13.72 5.39
N LEU A 9 20.96 14.77 4.66
CA LEU A 9 22.12 14.73 3.79
C LEU A 9 23.44 14.61 4.58
N GLU A 10 23.54 15.27 5.74
CA GLU A 10 24.67 15.13 6.65
C GLU A 10 24.82 13.69 7.14
N LEU A 11 23.73 13.02 7.53
CA LEU A 11 23.75 11.62 7.96
C LEU A 11 24.12 10.67 6.82
N ILE A 12 23.63 10.89 5.59
CA ILE A 12 23.99 10.08 4.41
C ILE A 12 25.48 10.24 4.11
N ARG A 13 25.95 11.48 3.99
CA ARG A 13 27.36 11.79 3.66
C ARG A 13 28.29 11.29 4.75
N GLY A 14 27.97 11.58 6.01
CA GLY A 14 28.73 11.13 7.18
C GLY A 14 28.72 9.60 7.29
N GLY A 15 27.57 8.95 7.11
CA GLY A 15 27.44 7.49 7.15
C GLY A 15 28.30 6.78 6.10
N LEU A 16 28.55 7.40 4.95
CA LEU A 16 29.41 6.85 3.89
C LEU A 16 30.90 7.22 4.07
N LEU A 17 31.21 8.49 4.38
CA LEU A 17 32.58 9.01 4.34
C LEU A 17 33.26 9.08 5.72
N SER A 18 32.49 9.16 6.80
CA SER A 18 32.96 9.38 8.18
C SER A 18 32.13 8.57 9.17
N ARG A 19 31.96 7.28 8.84
CA ARG A 19 30.97 6.40 9.46
C ARG A 19 31.10 6.25 10.98
N GLU A 20 32.31 6.07 11.50
CA GLU A 20 32.52 5.81 12.93
C GLU A 20 32.12 7.02 13.79
N THR A 21 32.53 8.22 13.37
CA THR A 21 32.13 9.50 13.97
C THR A 21 30.61 9.66 13.89
N THR A 22 30.04 9.50 12.69
CA THR A 22 28.59 9.69 12.46
C THR A 22 27.75 8.74 13.29
N TRP A 23 28.13 7.46 13.36
CA TRP A 23 27.41 6.47 14.16
C TRP A 23 27.50 6.78 15.64
N THR A 24 28.68 7.14 16.14
CA THR A 24 28.91 7.41 17.56
C THR A 24 28.17 8.67 18.01
N GLU A 25 28.23 9.74 17.23
CA GLU A 25 27.50 10.99 17.50
C GLU A 25 25.99 10.73 17.49
N TYR A 26 25.46 10.15 16.41
CA TYR A 26 24.02 9.94 16.27
C TYR A 26 23.45 8.95 17.30
N LEU A 27 24.18 7.88 17.63
CA LEU A 27 23.74 6.93 18.67
C LEU A 27 23.91 7.50 20.08
N SER A 28 24.81 8.46 20.31
CA SER A 28 24.97 9.10 21.63
C SER A 28 23.90 10.16 21.90
N GLU A 29 23.34 10.79 20.86
CA GLU A 29 22.11 11.61 20.95
C GLU A 29 20.89 10.81 21.46
N ASN A 30 20.96 9.48 21.37
CA ASN A 30 19.91 8.53 21.76
C ASN A 30 18.51 8.90 21.23
N PRO A 31 18.36 9.07 19.89
CA PRO A 31 17.13 9.53 19.29
C PRO A 31 16.03 8.50 19.45
N GLY A 32 14.79 8.95 19.66
CA GLY A 32 13.62 8.07 19.55
C GLY A 32 13.46 7.55 18.11
N TRP A 33 12.96 6.32 17.94
CA TRP A 33 12.82 5.71 16.61
C TRP A 33 12.03 6.57 15.62
N GLN A 34 11.04 7.35 16.07
CA GLN A 34 10.26 8.26 15.21
C GLN A 34 11.14 9.35 14.59
N GLN A 35 12.13 9.85 15.33
CA GLN A 35 13.06 10.87 14.84
C GLN A 35 13.92 10.30 13.70
N THR A 36 14.48 9.10 13.90
CA THR A 36 15.27 8.44 12.85
C THR A 36 14.41 8.00 11.67
N ALA A 37 13.15 7.64 11.92
CA ALA A 37 12.19 7.37 10.86
C ALA A 37 11.94 8.61 9.99
N MET A 38 11.69 9.77 10.60
CA MET A 38 11.41 11.02 9.88
C MET A 38 12.64 11.63 9.20
N VAL A 39 13.81 11.58 9.84
CA VAL A 39 15.01 12.29 9.36
C VAL A 39 15.85 11.45 8.39
N LEU A 40 15.76 10.11 8.43
CA LEU A 40 16.65 9.26 7.61
C LEU A 40 15.90 8.16 6.87
N THR A 41 15.18 7.32 7.62
CA THR A 41 14.67 6.04 7.11
C THR A 41 13.53 6.21 6.12
N GLY A 42 12.51 6.98 6.51
CA GLY A 42 11.33 7.24 5.69
C GLY A 42 11.69 7.91 4.36
N PRO A 43 12.44 9.02 4.36
CA PRO A 43 12.87 9.67 3.12
C PRO A 43 13.64 8.73 2.18
N LEU A 44 14.56 7.92 2.70
CA LEU A 44 15.36 7.00 1.88
C LEU A 44 14.56 5.80 1.37
N ILE A 45 13.67 5.23 2.18
CA ILE A 45 12.76 4.16 1.73
C ILE A 45 11.84 4.69 0.63
N LEU A 46 11.19 5.84 0.86
CA LEU A 46 10.30 6.46 -0.13
C LEU A 46 11.03 6.74 -1.45
N LEU A 47 12.23 7.33 -1.37
CA LEU A 47 13.05 7.62 -2.55
C LEU A 47 13.43 6.35 -3.31
N ASN A 48 13.86 5.29 -2.61
CA ASN A 48 14.19 4.01 -3.24
C ASN A 48 12.98 3.35 -3.91
N VAL A 49 11.82 3.37 -3.25
CA VAL A 49 10.59 2.77 -3.80
C VAL A 49 10.13 3.52 -5.05
N VAL A 50 10.05 4.85 -4.97
CA VAL A 50 9.61 5.68 -6.09
C VAL A 50 10.55 5.51 -7.29
N LEU A 51 11.86 5.68 -7.09
CA LEU A 51 12.83 5.54 -8.18
C LEU A 51 12.90 4.10 -8.71
N GLY A 52 12.85 3.10 -7.84
CA GLY A 52 12.90 1.69 -8.22
C GLY A 52 11.74 1.29 -9.12
N VAL A 53 10.50 1.67 -8.76
CA VAL A 53 9.31 1.38 -9.58
C VAL A 53 9.33 2.14 -10.90
N LEU A 54 9.70 3.44 -10.88
CA LEU A 54 9.76 4.25 -12.09
C LEU A 54 10.81 3.74 -13.09
N PHE A 55 12.02 3.45 -12.64
CA PHE A 55 13.10 3.00 -13.53
C PHE A 55 12.86 1.61 -14.08
N ALA A 56 12.32 0.70 -13.27
CA ALA A 56 11.93 -0.61 -13.79
C ALA A 56 10.86 -0.49 -14.89
N ARG A 57 9.89 0.44 -14.73
CA ARG A 57 8.86 0.66 -15.74
C ARG A 57 9.40 1.27 -17.03
N MET A 58 10.34 2.22 -16.94
CA MET A 58 10.96 2.86 -18.10
C MET A 58 11.87 1.91 -18.89
N MET A 59 12.60 1.05 -18.19
CA MET A 59 13.62 0.19 -18.79
C MET A 59 13.09 -1.17 -19.25
N GLY A 60 11.76 -1.38 -19.19
CA GLY A 60 11.14 -2.70 -19.46
C GLY A 60 11.63 -3.79 -18.50
N GLY A 61 12.14 -3.38 -17.33
CA GLY A 61 12.74 -4.25 -16.35
C GLY A 61 11.70 -4.91 -15.46
N TYR A 62 12.03 -6.11 -15.00
CA TYR A 62 11.26 -6.83 -14.00
C TYR A 62 11.47 -6.15 -12.64
N THR A 63 10.42 -5.57 -12.03
CA THR A 63 10.44 -5.35 -10.58
C THR A 63 10.20 -6.69 -9.90
N ALA A 64 10.79 -6.90 -8.73
CA ALA A 64 10.40 -7.99 -7.83
C ALA A 64 8.95 -7.85 -7.31
N TYR A 65 8.23 -6.80 -7.71
CA TYR A 65 7.03 -6.27 -7.06
C TYR A 65 5.88 -5.98 -8.03
N GLY A 66 5.86 -6.65 -9.19
CA GLY A 66 4.69 -6.69 -10.08
C GLY A 66 4.99 -6.18 -11.49
N VAL A 67 5.20 -7.11 -12.41
CA VAL A 67 5.17 -6.85 -13.86
C VAL A 67 3.74 -6.58 -14.34
N HIS A 68 2.74 -7.06 -13.58
CA HIS A 68 1.32 -7.03 -13.93
C HIS A 68 0.52 -5.98 -13.14
N MET A 69 1.13 -5.33 -12.15
CA MET A 69 0.45 -4.33 -11.31
C MET A 69 0.51 -2.94 -11.96
N ASN A 70 -0.57 -2.15 -11.85
CA ASN A 70 -0.49 -0.72 -12.19
C ASN A 70 0.51 0.01 -11.27
N VAL A 71 1.03 1.14 -11.74
CA VAL A 71 2.12 1.88 -11.07
C VAL A 71 1.76 2.27 -9.63
N PHE A 72 0.52 2.67 -9.38
CA PHE A 72 0.06 3.04 -8.04
C PHE A 72 0.10 1.86 -7.07
N SER A 73 -0.43 0.71 -7.50
CA SER A 73 -0.46 -0.52 -6.70
C SER A 73 0.95 -1.06 -6.46
N ALA A 74 1.82 -0.99 -7.49
CA ALA A 74 3.22 -1.36 -7.37
C ALA A 74 3.98 -0.48 -6.36
N LEU A 75 3.73 0.84 -6.35
CA LEU A 75 4.32 1.77 -5.38
C LEU A 75 3.89 1.45 -3.95
N ILE A 76 2.58 1.26 -3.72
CA ILE A 76 2.06 0.93 -2.38
C ILE A 76 2.64 -0.40 -1.91
N PHE A 77 2.59 -1.43 -2.76
CA PHE A 77 3.09 -2.75 -2.41
C PHE A 77 4.59 -2.72 -2.10
N ALA A 78 5.39 -2.09 -2.96
CA ALA A 78 6.83 -1.94 -2.73
C ALA A 78 7.14 -1.16 -1.44
N LEU A 79 6.36 -0.13 -1.13
CA LEU A 79 6.51 0.63 0.12
C LEU A 79 6.20 -0.23 1.34
N VAL A 80 5.09 -0.95 1.34
CA VAL A 80 4.70 -1.85 2.44
C VAL A 80 5.77 -2.92 2.64
N MET A 81 6.24 -3.57 1.57
CA MET A 81 7.27 -4.60 1.64
C MET A 81 8.61 -4.06 2.15
N ALA A 82 9.01 -2.87 1.70
CA ALA A 82 10.24 -2.23 2.18
C ALA A 82 10.18 -1.92 3.68
N VAL A 83 9.03 -1.41 4.16
CA VAL A 83 8.81 -1.11 5.58
C VAL A 83 8.79 -2.40 6.40
N ILE A 84 8.08 -3.44 5.96
CA ILE A 84 8.03 -4.74 6.65
C ILE A 84 9.44 -5.33 6.76
N GLY A 85 10.17 -5.43 5.65
CA GLY A 85 11.51 -6.00 5.64
C GLY A 85 12.48 -5.25 6.56
N PHE A 86 12.41 -3.91 6.55
CA PHE A 86 13.18 -3.06 7.44
C PHE A 86 12.84 -3.29 8.92
N LEU A 87 11.55 -3.28 9.27
CA LEU A 87 11.11 -3.48 10.65
C LEU A 87 11.46 -4.89 11.16
N VAL A 88 11.31 -5.93 10.34
CA VAL A 88 11.75 -7.28 10.68
C VAL A 88 13.23 -7.29 11.07
N ALA A 89 14.08 -6.63 10.28
CA ALA A 89 15.51 -6.55 10.61
C ALA A 89 15.74 -5.86 11.97
N VAL A 90 15.09 -4.71 12.21
CA VAL A 90 15.18 -3.99 13.49
C VAL A 90 14.75 -4.87 14.66
N PHE A 91 13.58 -5.51 14.56
CA PHE A 91 13.05 -6.36 15.63
C PHE A 91 13.96 -7.55 15.91
N VAL A 92 14.45 -8.24 14.89
CA VAL A 92 15.32 -9.40 15.06
C VAL A 92 16.64 -9.01 15.72
N PHE A 93 17.32 -7.97 15.22
CA PHE A 93 18.58 -7.52 15.81
C PHE A 93 18.41 -7.06 17.26
N ASN A 94 17.34 -6.32 17.55
CA ASN A 94 17.01 -5.86 18.89
C ASN A 94 16.73 -7.03 19.84
N PHE A 95 15.84 -7.95 19.45
CA PHE A 95 15.44 -9.09 20.27
C PHE A 95 16.64 -10.01 20.54
N LEU A 96 17.39 -10.38 19.50
CA LEU A 96 18.54 -11.26 19.66
C LEU A 96 19.67 -10.60 20.43
N ALA A 97 19.78 -9.27 20.47
CA ALA A 97 20.74 -8.63 21.36
C ALA A 97 20.51 -9.04 22.81
N GLY A 98 19.26 -9.04 23.29
CA GLY A 98 18.91 -9.52 24.63
C GLY A 98 19.28 -10.99 24.86
N VAL A 99 19.05 -11.86 23.87
CA VAL A 99 19.46 -13.28 23.92
C VAL A 99 20.97 -13.44 24.05
N PHE A 100 21.74 -12.58 23.37
CA PHE A 100 23.20 -12.61 23.35
C PHE A 100 23.85 -11.66 24.38
N LYS A 101 23.14 -11.31 25.46
CA LYS A 101 23.62 -10.47 26.58
C LYS A 101 23.96 -9.02 26.21
N GLY A 102 23.47 -8.52 25.09
CA GLY A 102 23.39 -7.09 24.79
C GLY A 102 22.15 -6.44 25.42
N LYS A 103 22.02 -5.14 25.23
CA LYS A 103 20.85 -4.35 25.63
C LYS A 103 19.80 -4.37 24.53
N THR A 104 18.54 -4.59 24.91
CA THR A 104 17.40 -4.38 24.04
C THR A 104 17.00 -2.91 24.09
N ASP A 105 17.16 -2.21 22.97
CA ASP A 105 16.71 -0.83 22.78
C ASP A 105 16.24 -0.67 21.34
N PHE A 106 14.92 -0.65 21.16
CA PHE A 106 14.32 -0.59 19.83
C PHE A 106 14.74 0.68 19.08
N SER A 107 14.86 1.82 19.76
CA SER A 107 15.21 3.08 19.10
C SER A 107 16.66 3.09 18.63
N ARG A 108 17.58 2.57 19.45
CA ARG A 108 18.99 2.40 19.05
C ARG A 108 19.15 1.35 17.97
N ALA A 109 18.42 0.23 18.03
CA ALA A 109 18.41 -0.78 16.98
C ALA A 109 17.89 -0.21 15.65
N PHE A 110 16.78 0.54 15.69
CA PHE A 110 16.21 1.21 14.53
C PHE A 110 17.25 2.14 13.90
N ALA A 111 17.85 3.03 14.70
CA ALA A 111 18.87 3.96 14.23
C ALA A 111 20.09 3.24 13.64
N ALA A 112 20.53 2.16 14.27
CA ALA A 112 21.65 1.37 13.80
C ALA A 112 21.38 0.68 12.46
N VAL A 113 20.19 0.09 12.27
CA VAL A 113 19.80 -0.51 10.98
C VAL A 113 19.65 0.57 9.91
N SER A 114 19.06 1.73 10.22
CA SER A 114 18.94 2.87 9.29
C SER A 114 20.31 3.36 8.81
N LEU A 115 21.25 3.58 9.73
CA LEU A 115 22.61 4.02 9.41
C LEU A 115 23.38 2.95 8.63
N ALA A 116 23.18 1.68 8.95
CA ALA A 116 23.83 0.58 8.25
C ALA A 116 23.32 0.38 6.83
N ALA A 117 22.04 0.69 6.57
CA ALA A 117 21.40 0.50 5.27
C ALA A 117 21.72 1.60 4.24
N ILE A 118 22.35 2.72 4.66
CA ILE A 118 22.73 3.83 3.78
C ILE A 118 23.46 3.36 2.50
N PRO A 119 24.48 2.48 2.56
CA PRO A 119 25.17 2.02 1.37
C PRO A 119 24.25 1.29 0.38
N ALA A 120 23.37 0.41 0.85
CA ALA A 120 22.43 -0.29 -0.01
C ALA A 120 21.43 0.66 -0.67
N TRP A 121 20.88 1.62 0.08
CA TRP A 121 19.94 2.61 -0.46
C TRP A 121 20.59 3.52 -1.49
N VAL A 122 21.80 4.02 -1.22
CA VAL A 122 22.52 4.87 -2.18
C VAL A 122 22.94 4.05 -3.41
N ALA A 123 23.41 2.83 -3.22
CA ALA A 123 23.77 1.93 -4.31
C ALA A 123 22.57 1.52 -5.15
N GLY A 124 21.40 1.31 -4.56
CA GLY A 124 20.17 1.00 -5.29
C GLY A 124 19.75 2.16 -6.20
N ILE A 125 19.80 3.39 -5.67
CA ILE A 125 19.50 4.61 -6.45
C ILE A 125 20.50 4.79 -7.59
N VAL A 126 21.81 4.77 -7.29
CA VAL A 126 22.86 4.97 -8.30
C VAL A 126 22.88 3.82 -9.31
N GLY A 127 22.72 2.59 -8.84
CA GLY A 127 22.71 1.39 -9.67
C GLY A 127 21.55 1.41 -10.66
N ALA A 128 20.37 1.86 -10.26
CA ALA A 128 19.22 1.96 -11.15
C ALA A 128 19.43 2.97 -12.31
N LEU A 129 20.34 3.93 -12.15
CA LEU A 129 20.66 4.93 -13.19
C LEU A 129 21.67 4.43 -14.23
N ILE A 130 22.37 3.33 -13.97
CA ILE A 130 23.45 2.87 -14.86
C ILE A 130 23.14 1.47 -15.41
N PRO A 131 22.60 1.37 -16.63
CA PRO A 131 22.30 0.10 -17.29
C PRO A 131 23.53 -0.82 -17.37
N GLY A 132 23.32 -2.13 -17.23
CA GLY A 132 24.37 -3.15 -17.36
C GLY A 132 25.27 -3.32 -16.12
N ILE A 133 25.70 -2.23 -15.47
CA ILE A 133 26.55 -2.30 -14.26
C ILE A 133 25.80 -2.08 -12.95
N GLY A 134 24.55 -1.61 -13.01
CA GLY A 134 23.74 -1.29 -11.83
C GLY A 134 23.61 -2.40 -10.81
N PHE A 135 23.61 -3.66 -11.26
CA PHE A 135 23.56 -4.83 -10.38
C PHE A 135 24.85 -4.97 -9.55
N LEU A 136 26.03 -4.68 -10.11
CA LEU A 136 27.30 -4.72 -9.38
C LEU A 136 27.37 -3.62 -8.32
N ILE A 137 26.85 -2.43 -8.65
CA ILE A 137 26.76 -1.31 -7.71
C ILE A 137 25.84 -1.71 -6.54
N SER A 138 24.65 -2.24 -6.85
CA SER A 138 23.69 -2.71 -5.85
C SER A 138 24.28 -3.81 -4.97
N LEU A 139 24.99 -4.78 -5.56
CA LEU A 139 25.69 -5.84 -4.84
C LEU A 139 26.77 -5.29 -3.90
N ALA A 140 27.57 -4.33 -4.37
CA ALA A 140 28.57 -3.66 -3.53
C ALA A 140 27.92 -2.95 -2.33
N GLY A 141 26.80 -2.25 -2.56
CA GLY A 141 26.02 -1.61 -1.49
C GLY A 141 25.45 -2.60 -0.48
N ALA A 142 24.97 -3.76 -0.95
CA ALA A 142 24.47 -4.83 -0.09
C ALA A 142 25.57 -5.43 0.79
N ILE A 143 26.74 -5.74 0.20
CA ILE A 143 27.90 -6.25 0.96
C ILE A 143 28.35 -5.20 1.99
N MET A 144 28.42 -3.94 1.60
CA MET A 144 28.79 -2.85 2.51
C MET A 144 27.80 -2.70 3.66
N THR A 145 26.51 -2.89 3.42
CA THR A 145 25.46 -2.89 4.46
C THR A 145 25.67 -4.00 5.48
N LEU A 146 26.04 -5.22 5.04
CA LEU A 146 26.36 -6.32 5.96
C LEU A 146 27.58 -5.99 6.84
N VAL A 147 28.63 -5.41 6.24
CA VAL A 147 29.81 -4.94 6.98
C VAL A 147 29.42 -3.86 7.99
N PHE A 148 28.53 -2.94 7.61
CA PHE A 148 28.07 -1.87 8.49
C PHE A 148 27.26 -2.43 9.65
N LEU A 149 26.29 -3.32 9.39
CA LEU A 149 25.51 -4.00 10.42
C LEU A 149 26.42 -4.72 11.43
N TYR A 150 27.40 -5.50 10.96
CA TYR A 150 28.33 -6.21 11.83
C TYR A 150 29.12 -5.26 12.78
N LYS A 151 29.42 -4.04 12.31
CA LYS A 151 30.19 -3.05 13.07
C LYS A 151 29.33 -2.20 14.00
N ILE A 152 28.16 -1.75 13.55
CA ILE A 152 27.32 -0.79 14.29
C ILE A 152 26.44 -1.46 15.35
N MET A 153 26.01 -2.70 15.14
CA MET A 153 25.17 -3.43 16.11
C MET A 153 25.76 -3.52 17.52
N PRO A 154 27.03 -3.93 17.72
CA PRO A 154 27.62 -3.95 19.06
C PRO A 154 27.78 -2.55 19.68
N LEU A 155 27.91 -1.49 18.86
CA LEU A 155 27.95 -0.10 19.35
C LEU A 155 26.57 0.39 19.78
N ALA A 156 25.53 -0.05 19.09
CA ALA A 156 24.16 0.36 19.36
C ALA A 156 23.55 -0.39 20.55
N LEU A 157 23.81 -1.69 20.65
CA LEU A 157 23.11 -2.59 21.57
C LEU A 157 24.02 -3.23 22.62
N ASP A 158 25.25 -2.72 22.79
CA ASP A 158 26.22 -3.22 23.78
C ASP A 158 26.41 -4.75 23.74
N VAL A 159 26.38 -5.34 22.53
CA VAL A 159 26.57 -6.78 22.36
C VAL A 159 28.02 -7.13 22.70
N PRO A 160 28.28 -8.05 23.65
CA PRO A 160 29.63 -8.44 24.04
C PRO A 160 30.46 -8.91 22.83
N SER A 161 31.76 -8.59 22.83
CA SER A 161 32.64 -8.83 21.70
C SER A 161 32.71 -10.32 21.34
N GLU A 162 32.67 -11.20 22.33
CA GLU A 162 32.66 -12.65 22.20
C GLU A 162 31.33 -13.22 21.64
N LYS A 163 30.23 -12.47 21.70
CA LYS A 163 28.92 -12.86 21.15
C LYS A 163 28.56 -12.16 19.85
N ARG A 164 29.31 -11.14 19.45
CA ARG A 164 29.07 -10.32 18.25
C ARG A 164 28.84 -11.15 16.98
N VAL A 165 29.73 -12.12 16.71
CA VAL A 165 29.62 -12.96 15.50
C VAL A 165 28.36 -13.82 15.53
N MET A 166 28.05 -14.42 16.69
CA MET A 166 26.85 -15.24 16.87
C MET A 166 25.58 -14.41 16.72
N HIS A 167 25.51 -13.24 17.37
CA HIS A 167 24.39 -12.31 17.25
C HIS A 167 24.14 -11.93 15.79
N PHE A 168 25.21 -11.56 15.06
CA PHE A 168 25.10 -11.16 13.67
C PHE A 168 24.61 -12.31 12.77
N VAL A 169 25.28 -13.47 12.80
CA VAL A 169 24.96 -14.61 11.92
C VAL A 169 23.56 -15.15 12.21
N VAL A 170 23.20 -15.34 13.48
CA VAL A 170 21.88 -15.84 13.85
C VAL A 170 20.80 -14.83 13.47
N SER A 171 21.04 -13.53 13.62
CA SER A 171 20.10 -12.50 13.16
C SER A 171 19.85 -12.58 11.66
N LEU A 172 20.90 -12.73 10.84
CA LEU A 172 20.74 -12.86 9.40
C LEU A 172 19.94 -14.11 9.01
N ILE A 173 20.19 -15.25 9.66
CA ILE A 173 19.45 -16.49 9.41
C ILE A 173 17.97 -16.30 9.78
N VAL A 174 17.67 -15.72 10.94
CA VAL A 174 16.28 -15.49 11.39
C VAL A 174 15.57 -14.51 10.47
N ILE A 175 16.23 -13.40 10.07
CA ILE A 175 15.69 -12.45 9.10
C ILE A 175 15.38 -13.15 7.77
N PHE A 176 16.30 -13.99 7.27
CA PHE A 176 16.08 -14.75 6.04
C PHE A 176 14.87 -15.69 6.16
N LEU A 177 14.77 -16.46 7.24
CA LEU A 177 13.65 -17.37 7.48
C LEU A 177 12.30 -16.64 7.59
N ILE A 178 12.26 -15.51 8.30
CA ILE A 178 11.04 -14.70 8.39
C ILE A 178 10.64 -14.16 7.01
N ASN A 179 11.59 -13.61 6.24
CA ASN A 179 11.30 -13.11 4.90
C ASN A 179 10.89 -14.25 3.94
N LEU A 180 11.44 -15.46 4.10
CA LEU A 180 11.00 -16.63 3.35
C LEU A 180 9.54 -16.97 3.65
N VAL A 181 9.13 -16.97 4.92
CA VAL A 181 7.74 -17.21 5.33
C VAL A 181 6.82 -16.11 4.81
N VAL A 182 7.20 -14.84 4.94
CA VAL A 182 6.44 -13.70 4.39
C VAL A 182 6.28 -13.86 2.87
N GLY A 183 7.36 -14.20 2.16
CA GLY A 183 7.33 -14.44 0.73
C GLY A 183 6.45 -15.63 0.33
N MET A 184 6.45 -16.72 1.10
CA MET A 184 5.57 -17.87 0.86
C MET A 184 4.10 -17.53 1.09
N VAL A 185 3.77 -16.78 2.13
CA VAL A 185 2.38 -16.37 2.40
C VAL A 185 1.85 -15.48 1.28
N ILE A 186 2.65 -14.49 0.85
CA ILE A 186 2.27 -13.57 -0.24
C ILE A 186 2.27 -14.28 -1.60
N GLY A 187 3.26 -15.13 -1.87
CA GLY A 187 3.43 -15.84 -3.13
C GLY A 187 2.46 -17.01 -3.33
N ALA A 188 2.01 -17.66 -2.25
CA ALA A 188 1.00 -18.72 -2.33
C ALA A 188 -0.34 -18.20 -2.86
N ASP A 189 -0.68 -16.94 -2.57
CA ASP A 189 -1.88 -16.29 -3.12
C ASP A 189 -1.72 -16.04 -4.63
N ALA A 190 -0.57 -15.51 -5.06
CA ALA A 190 -0.27 -15.29 -6.49
C ALA A 190 -0.24 -16.61 -7.30
N MET A 191 0.32 -17.68 -6.73
CA MET A 191 0.38 -19.00 -7.38
C MET A 191 -1.00 -19.68 -7.45
N ARG A 192 -1.88 -19.44 -6.48
CA ARG A 192 -3.27 -19.92 -6.50
C ARG A 192 -4.10 -19.24 -7.59
N ASP A 193 -3.88 -17.96 -7.83
CA ASP A 193 -4.53 -17.24 -8.94
C ASP A 193 -4.06 -17.79 -10.29
N GLN A 194 -2.75 -18.02 -10.46
CA GLN A 194 -2.19 -18.54 -11.71
C GLN A 194 -2.60 -20.01 -12.01
N MET A 195 -2.74 -20.85 -10.98
CA MET A 195 -3.27 -22.21 -11.15
C MET A 195 -4.76 -22.24 -11.51
N ARG A 196 -5.55 -21.23 -11.11
CA ARG A 196 -6.97 -21.11 -11.52
C ARG A 196 -7.12 -20.67 -12.97
N GLU A 197 -6.24 -19.82 -13.48
CA GLU A 197 -6.17 -19.46 -14.90
C GLU A 197 -5.79 -20.66 -15.78
N GLY A 198 -4.84 -21.51 -15.33
CA GLY A 198 -4.42 -22.69 -16.11
C GLY A 198 -5.44 -23.83 -16.16
N ALA A 199 -6.40 -23.88 -15.23
CA ALA A 199 -7.39 -24.96 -15.12
C ALA A 199 -8.74 -24.63 -15.78
N LEU A 200 -9.00 -23.37 -16.14
CA LEU A 200 -10.24 -22.92 -16.76
C LEU A 200 -9.91 -22.26 -18.11
N GLY A 201 -9.85 -23.09 -19.15
CA GLY A 201 -9.79 -22.60 -20.52
C GLY A 201 -11.01 -21.73 -20.86
N ASP A 202 -10.72 -20.55 -21.39
CA ASP A 202 -11.57 -19.70 -22.23
C ASP A 202 -13.05 -19.64 -21.82
N ARG A 203 -13.30 -18.97 -20.70
CA ARG A 203 -14.59 -18.29 -20.47
C ARG A 203 -14.30 -16.93 -19.87
N ASP A 204 -14.79 -15.87 -20.53
CA ASP A 204 -15.08 -14.59 -19.90
C ASP A 204 -15.68 -14.84 -18.51
N SER A 205 -14.88 -14.62 -17.47
CA SER A 205 -15.29 -14.93 -16.11
C SER A 205 -14.72 -13.89 -15.16
N ALA A 206 -15.66 -13.10 -14.63
CA ALA A 206 -15.52 -12.22 -13.50
C ALA A 206 -14.66 -12.85 -12.38
N ALA A 207 -13.58 -12.17 -12.00
CA ALA A 207 -12.75 -12.44 -10.81
C ALA A 207 -13.56 -12.21 -9.50
N PRO A 208 -13.09 -12.58 -8.27
CA PRO A 208 -11.69 -12.77 -7.84
C PRO A 208 -11.40 -13.85 -6.76
N ALA A 209 -10.12 -14.05 -6.40
CA ALA A 209 -9.72 -14.85 -5.22
C ALA A 209 -8.59 -14.20 -4.38
N GLY A 210 -8.68 -12.90 -4.04
CA GLY A 210 -7.80 -12.28 -3.04
C GLY A 210 -7.89 -10.75 -2.98
N VAL A 211 -7.39 -10.15 -1.89
CA VAL A 211 -7.32 -8.68 -1.74
C VAL A 211 -6.48 -8.07 -2.85
N PHE A 212 -5.37 -8.68 -3.24
CA PHE A 212 -4.52 -8.12 -4.30
C PHE A 212 -5.19 -8.13 -5.68
N GLY A 213 -5.89 -9.21 -6.04
CA GLY A 213 -6.67 -9.27 -7.28
C GLY A 213 -7.85 -8.28 -7.28
N GLU A 214 -8.47 -8.06 -6.12
CA GLU A 214 -9.47 -7.00 -5.94
C GLU A 214 -8.88 -5.61 -6.22
N TRP A 215 -7.72 -5.30 -5.65
CA TRP A 215 -7.04 -4.01 -5.85
C TRP A 215 -6.65 -3.79 -7.31
N GLU A 216 -6.17 -4.83 -8.00
CA GLU A 216 -5.82 -4.72 -9.42
C GLU A 216 -7.07 -4.46 -10.28
N ARG A 217 -8.17 -5.18 -10.02
CA ARG A 217 -9.44 -4.95 -10.71
C ARG A 217 -9.95 -3.53 -10.50
N GLN A 218 -9.98 -3.06 -9.24
CA GLN A 218 -10.37 -1.70 -8.90
C GLN A 218 -9.47 -0.67 -9.60
N GLY A 219 -8.16 -0.93 -9.65
CA GLY A 219 -7.22 -0.06 -10.36
C GLY A 219 -7.50 0.06 -11.86
N ARG A 220 -7.85 -1.05 -12.54
CA ARG A 220 -8.26 -1.03 -13.96
C ARG A 220 -9.57 -0.26 -14.15
N LEU A 221 -10.57 -0.50 -13.30
CA LEU A 221 -11.84 0.21 -13.34
C LEU A 221 -11.65 1.73 -13.18
N MET A 222 -10.77 2.16 -12.26
CA MET A 222 -10.45 3.57 -12.07
C MET A 222 -9.72 4.17 -13.28
N GLU A 223 -8.83 3.43 -13.92
CA GLU A 223 -8.14 3.88 -15.13
C GLU A 223 -9.12 4.02 -16.31
N GLU A 224 -10.01 3.04 -16.50
CA GLU A 224 -11.07 3.08 -17.52
C GLU A 224 -12.01 4.25 -17.28
N ALA A 225 -12.50 4.42 -16.05
CA ALA A 225 -13.34 5.55 -15.65
C ALA A 225 -12.63 6.90 -15.84
N GLY A 226 -11.32 6.97 -15.62
CA GLY A 226 -10.51 8.17 -15.84
C GLY A 226 -10.30 8.54 -17.31
N ARG A 227 -10.55 7.61 -18.24
CA ARG A 227 -10.51 7.85 -19.70
C ARG A 227 -11.86 8.27 -20.27
N ASP A 228 -12.94 8.10 -19.53
CA ASP A 228 -14.26 8.50 -19.98
C ASP A 228 -14.30 10.02 -20.17
N GLN A 229 -14.75 10.44 -21.35
CA GLN A 229 -15.06 11.82 -21.66
C GLN A 229 -16.54 11.93 -21.97
N TYR A 230 -17.14 13.05 -21.57
CA TYR A 230 -18.53 13.34 -21.82
C TYR A 230 -18.66 14.81 -22.24
N ASP A 231 -19.38 15.04 -23.33
CA ASP A 231 -19.67 16.38 -23.84
C ASP A 231 -21.09 16.75 -23.39
N PRO A 232 -21.23 17.58 -22.36
CA PRO A 232 -22.53 17.90 -21.79
C PRO A 232 -23.36 18.77 -22.74
N PRO A 233 -24.70 18.65 -22.71
CA PRO A 233 -25.57 19.48 -23.52
C PRO A 233 -25.42 20.96 -23.12
N SER A 234 -25.47 21.85 -24.12
CA SER A 234 -25.22 23.29 -23.94
C SER A 234 -26.28 24.00 -23.10
N ASP A 235 -27.47 23.40 -22.96
CA ASP A 235 -28.55 23.91 -22.12
C ASP A 235 -28.42 23.47 -20.65
N GLY A 236 -27.48 22.58 -20.31
CA GLY A 236 -27.27 22.08 -18.96
C GLY A 236 -28.39 21.17 -18.43
N LYS A 237 -29.33 20.76 -19.28
CA LYS A 237 -30.50 19.96 -18.87
C LYS A 237 -30.15 18.47 -18.87
N VAL A 238 -30.44 17.79 -17.77
CA VAL A 238 -30.41 16.33 -17.73
C VAL A 238 -31.66 15.78 -18.42
N SER A 239 -31.50 14.67 -19.13
CA SER A 239 -32.63 13.94 -19.71
C SER A 239 -33.22 12.96 -18.71
N GLU A 240 -34.49 12.60 -18.88
CA GLU A 240 -35.16 11.59 -18.06
C GLU A 240 -34.40 10.27 -18.04
N GLY A 241 -33.92 9.79 -19.20
CA GLY A 241 -33.13 8.55 -19.28
C GLY A 241 -31.79 8.61 -18.53
N GLN A 242 -31.17 9.79 -18.44
CA GLN A 242 -29.97 9.99 -17.63
C GLN A 242 -30.27 9.92 -16.13
N VAL A 243 -31.41 10.49 -15.70
CA VAL A 243 -31.87 10.42 -14.31
C VAL A 243 -32.26 8.99 -13.93
N GLU A 244 -32.95 8.26 -14.82
CA GLU A 244 -33.31 6.86 -14.62
C GLU A 244 -32.06 5.96 -14.51
N ALA A 245 -31.07 6.17 -15.39
CA ALA A 245 -29.79 5.45 -15.34
C ALA A 245 -29.06 5.74 -14.01
N TYR A 246 -29.00 7.01 -13.60
CA TYR A 246 -28.40 7.42 -12.33
C TYR A 246 -29.10 6.80 -11.12
N ALA A 247 -30.44 6.84 -11.08
CA ALA A 247 -31.26 6.24 -10.03
C ALA A 247 -31.06 4.70 -9.95
N SER A 248 -30.99 4.02 -11.10
CA SER A 248 -30.70 2.59 -11.19
C SER A 248 -29.31 2.23 -10.63
N VAL A 249 -28.29 3.06 -10.88
CA VAL A 249 -26.96 2.90 -10.31
C VAL A 249 -27.00 3.09 -8.78
N LEU A 250 -27.67 4.12 -8.27
CA LEU A 250 -27.79 4.34 -6.83
C LEU A 250 -28.49 3.17 -6.12
N ARG A 251 -29.58 2.65 -6.71
CA ARG A 251 -30.28 1.47 -6.16
C ARG A 251 -29.38 0.25 -6.05
N LYS A 252 -28.58 -0.05 -7.09
CA LYS A 252 -27.61 -1.15 -7.08
C LYS A 252 -26.47 -0.90 -6.08
N THR A 253 -26.02 0.36 -5.96
CA THR A 253 -24.97 0.77 -5.03
C THR A 253 -25.41 0.54 -3.58
N ARG A 254 -26.65 0.89 -3.25
CA ARG A 254 -27.25 0.59 -1.93
C ARG A 254 -27.26 -0.89 -1.61
N ALA A 255 -27.72 -1.73 -2.55
CA ALA A 255 -27.75 -3.17 -2.36
C ALA A 255 -26.36 -3.75 -2.10
N ALA A 256 -25.34 -3.28 -2.83
CA ALA A 256 -23.94 -3.70 -2.62
C ALA A 256 -23.40 -3.26 -1.25
N GLN A 257 -23.70 -2.04 -0.81
CA GLN A 257 -23.29 -1.54 0.52
C GLN A 257 -24.00 -2.28 1.66
N GLU A 258 -25.28 -2.61 1.52
CA GLU A 258 -26.02 -3.42 2.48
C GLU A 258 -25.47 -4.84 2.60
N GLU A 259 -25.14 -5.48 1.47
CA GLU A 259 -24.52 -6.81 1.44
C GLU A 259 -23.16 -6.79 2.15
N TYR A 260 -22.33 -5.78 1.87
CA TYR A 260 -21.08 -5.58 2.57
C TYR A 260 -21.29 -5.39 4.08
N GLY A 261 -22.26 -4.57 4.49
CA GLY A 261 -22.61 -4.34 5.89
C GLY A 261 -23.02 -5.64 6.60
N LYS A 262 -23.87 -6.45 5.98
CA LYS A 262 -24.27 -7.78 6.47
C LYS A 262 -23.05 -8.70 6.63
N LYS A 263 -22.17 -8.74 5.62
CA LYS A 263 -20.94 -9.54 5.65
C LYS A 263 -20.01 -9.14 6.80
N MET A 264 -19.79 -7.84 6.99
CA MET A 264 -18.94 -7.34 8.08
C MET A 264 -19.55 -7.58 9.46
N THR A 265 -20.87 -7.45 9.59
CA THR A 265 -21.59 -7.77 10.84
C THR A 265 -21.47 -9.25 11.18
N ALA A 266 -21.54 -10.13 10.18
CA ALA A 266 -21.34 -11.57 10.38
C ALA A 266 -19.90 -11.88 10.82
N ILE A 267 -18.89 -11.29 10.17
CA ILE A 267 -17.48 -11.47 10.56
C ILE A 267 -17.25 -10.96 11.99
N ALA A 268 -17.77 -9.79 12.35
CA ALA A 268 -17.67 -9.25 13.70
C ALA A 268 -18.32 -10.18 14.73
N SER A 269 -19.52 -10.67 14.46
CA SER A 269 -20.24 -11.59 15.34
C SER A 269 -19.50 -12.92 15.54
N GLU A 270 -18.89 -13.46 14.48
CA GLU A 270 -18.04 -14.67 14.57
C GLU A 270 -16.78 -14.44 15.42
N MET A 271 -16.16 -13.26 15.31
CA MET A 271 -14.99 -12.89 16.11
C MET A 271 -15.34 -12.71 17.58
N ASP A 272 -16.43 -12.00 17.88
CA ASP A 272 -16.93 -11.84 19.25
C ASP A 272 -17.27 -13.19 19.91
N ALA A 273 -17.84 -14.12 19.14
CA ALA A 273 -18.16 -15.46 19.64
C ALA A 273 -16.88 -16.25 20.00
N LYS A 274 -15.82 -16.14 19.19
CA LYS A 274 -14.53 -16.80 19.45
C LYS A 274 -13.76 -16.16 20.60
N GLU A 275 -13.81 -14.84 20.73
CA GLU A 275 -13.24 -14.16 21.89
C GLU A 275 -13.90 -14.64 23.19
N LYS A 276 -15.23 -14.76 23.19
CA LYS A 276 -16.00 -15.27 24.35
C LYS A 276 -15.73 -16.75 24.66
N SER A 277 -15.40 -17.58 23.66
CA SER A 277 -15.04 -18.98 23.89
C SER A 277 -13.58 -19.16 24.34
N GLY A 278 -12.75 -18.11 24.30
CA GLY A 278 -11.33 -18.18 24.59
C GLY A 278 -10.50 -18.82 23.46
N ASP A 279 -11.06 -18.96 22.26
CA ASP A 279 -10.36 -19.47 21.09
C ASP A 279 -9.49 -18.38 20.45
N THR A 280 -8.27 -18.74 20.08
CA THR A 280 -7.39 -17.84 19.31
C THR A 280 -7.80 -17.78 17.84
N PRO A 281 -7.72 -16.61 17.18
CA PRO A 281 -8.00 -16.49 15.75
C PRO A 281 -7.15 -17.44 14.91
N SER A 282 -7.80 -18.19 14.01
CA SER A 282 -7.12 -19.08 13.06
C SER A 282 -6.62 -18.31 11.84
N VAL A 283 -5.75 -18.94 11.04
CA VAL A 283 -5.29 -18.39 9.75
C VAL A 283 -6.46 -18.11 8.80
N ALA A 284 -7.53 -18.91 8.87
CA ALA A 284 -8.75 -18.68 8.09
C ALA A 284 -9.51 -17.42 8.55
N ASP A 285 -9.50 -17.13 9.86
CA ASP A 285 -10.13 -15.93 10.42
C ASP A 285 -9.37 -14.65 10.04
N LEU A 286 -8.04 -14.71 10.07
CA LEU A 286 -7.19 -13.65 9.54
C LEU A 286 -7.43 -13.43 8.04
N GLY A 287 -7.62 -14.50 7.27
CA GLY A 287 -7.99 -14.42 5.86
C GLY A 287 -9.35 -13.74 5.63
N LYS A 288 -10.36 -14.03 6.46
CA LYS A 288 -11.68 -13.37 6.40
C LYS A 288 -11.55 -11.87 6.69
N LEU A 289 -10.84 -11.50 7.76
CA LEU A 289 -10.59 -10.09 8.11
C LEU A 289 -9.85 -9.36 6.98
N TYR A 290 -8.83 -9.97 6.40
CA TYR A 290 -8.07 -9.42 5.29
C TYR A 290 -8.97 -9.24 4.05
N SER A 291 -9.79 -10.24 3.70
CA SER A 291 -10.76 -10.16 2.61
C SER A 291 -11.80 -9.05 2.81
N GLY A 292 -12.13 -8.72 4.06
CA GLY A 292 -12.99 -7.60 4.43
C GLY A 292 -12.44 -6.25 3.95
N VAL A 293 -11.10 -6.05 3.97
CA VAL A 293 -10.45 -4.83 3.47
C VAL A 293 -10.64 -4.68 1.97
N GLY A 294 -10.50 -5.76 1.19
CA GLY A 294 -10.78 -5.75 -0.24
C GLY A 294 -12.25 -5.45 -0.53
N SER A 295 -13.16 -6.08 0.22
CA SER A 295 -14.61 -5.83 0.10
C SER A 295 -14.99 -4.39 0.45
N ALA A 296 -14.26 -3.74 1.37
CA ALA A 296 -14.49 -2.33 1.74
C ALA A 296 -14.19 -1.36 0.59
N LEU A 297 -13.12 -1.63 -0.18
CA LEU A 297 -12.76 -0.82 -1.34
C LEU A 297 -13.78 -0.96 -2.47
N SER A 298 -14.20 -2.19 -2.76
CA SER A 298 -15.29 -2.43 -3.73
C SER A 298 -16.59 -1.74 -3.28
N ALA A 299 -16.97 -1.83 -2.00
CA ALA A 299 -18.15 -1.13 -1.49
C ALA A 299 -18.05 0.41 -1.61
N LYS A 300 -16.85 0.97 -1.40
CA LYS A 300 -16.55 2.39 -1.59
C LYS A 300 -16.63 2.83 -3.05
N ASN A 301 -16.21 1.97 -3.97
CA ASN A 301 -16.17 2.23 -5.42
C ASN A 301 -17.38 1.64 -6.17
N ALA A 302 -18.37 1.10 -5.44
CA ALA A 302 -19.46 0.32 -6.01
C ALA A 302 -20.23 1.10 -7.10
N GLU A 303 -20.45 2.39 -6.89
CA GLU A 303 -21.10 3.27 -7.87
C GLU A 303 -20.35 3.27 -9.22
N MET A 304 -19.02 3.42 -9.19
CA MET A 304 -18.18 3.36 -10.39
C MET A 304 -18.14 1.97 -11.01
N GLU A 305 -18.00 0.93 -10.19
CA GLU A 305 -17.99 -0.46 -10.65
C GLU A 305 -19.30 -0.81 -11.36
N ILE A 306 -20.45 -0.38 -10.82
CA ILE A 306 -21.78 -0.58 -11.43
C ILE A 306 -21.90 0.14 -12.76
N VAL A 307 -21.43 1.40 -12.86
CA VAL A 307 -21.47 2.17 -14.12
C VAL A 307 -20.62 1.48 -15.19
N LYS A 308 -19.36 1.14 -14.87
CA LYS A 308 -18.43 0.56 -15.85
C LYS A 308 -18.83 -0.85 -16.26
N THR A 309 -19.27 -1.69 -15.33
CA THR A 309 -19.71 -3.07 -15.66
C THR A 309 -21.01 -3.09 -16.47
N ALA A 310 -21.84 -2.05 -16.37
CA ALA A 310 -23.02 -1.88 -17.23
C ALA A 310 -22.68 -1.28 -18.62
N GLY A 311 -21.40 -1.02 -18.92
CA GLY A 311 -20.96 -0.36 -20.15
C GLY A 311 -21.23 1.15 -20.19
N GLY A 312 -21.50 1.77 -19.04
CA GLY A 312 -21.79 3.19 -18.91
C GLY A 312 -20.55 4.09 -18.94
N ASN A 313 -20.80 5.39 -19.16
CA ASN A 313 -19.79 6.44 -19.14
C ASN A 313 -19.73 7.10 -17.75
N TRP A 314 -18.57 7.02 -17.10
CA TRP A 314 -18.36 7.57 -15.76
C TRP A 314 -18.39 9.10 -15.73
N ALA A 315 -17.88 9.77 -16.77
CA ALA A 315 -17.90 11.23 -16.85
C ALA A 315 -19.34 11.77 -17.00
N GLU A 316 -20.18 11.09 -17.79
CA GLU A 316 -21.60 11.39 -17.89
C GLU A 316 -22.30 11.20 -16.54
N HIS A 317 -22.08 10.05 -15.88
CA HIS A 317 -22.66 9.76 -14.58
C HIS A 317 -22.29 10.82 -13.53
N GLN A 318 -21.03 11.26 -13.49
CA GLN A 318 -20.59 12.33 -12.59
C GLN A 318 -21.22 13.68 -12.94
N TRP A 319 -21.40 13.98 -14.22
CA TRP A 319 -22.06 15.21 -14.65
C TRP A 319 -23.54 15.24 -14.24
N VAL A 320 -24.28 14.15 -14.48
CA VAL A 320 -25.69 14.03 -14.06
C VAL A 320 -25.83 14.16 -12.54
N LYS A 321 -24.97 13.47 -11.78
CA LYS A 321 -24.89 13.57 -10.33
C LYS A 321 -24.73 15.01 -9.86
N GLU A 322 -23.84 15.76 -10.49
CA GLU A 322 -23.59 17.16 -10.15
C GLU A 322 -24.77 18.07 -10.51
N GLN A 323 -25.39 17.89 -11.69
CA GLN A 323 -26.56 18.67 -12.09
C GLN A 323 -27.75 18.47 -11.14
N LEU A 324 -28.05 17.21 -10.79
CA LEU A 324 -29.13 16.89 -9.84
C LEU A 324 -28.82 17.42 -8.43
N ARG A 325 -27.55 17.38 -8.00
CA ARG A 325 -27.12 17.95 -6.72
C ARG A 325 -27.31 19.47 -6.69
N ILE A 326 -26.92 20.17 -7.75
CA ILE A 326 -27.11 21.63 -7.88
C ILE A 326 -28.60 21.95 -7.86
N ALA A 327 -29.39 21.23 -8.66
CA ALA A 327 -30.84 21.43 -8.75
C ALA A 327 -31.54 21.27 -7.39
N LYS A 328 -31.17 20.22 -6.64
CA LYS A 328 -31.65 20.00 -5.27
C LYS A 328 -31.25 21.12 -4.31
N LEU A 329 -29.98 21.54 -4.34
CA LEU A 329 -29.49 22.57 -3.41
C LEU A 329 -30.12 23.94 -3.64
N GLN A 330 -30.41 24.27 -4.89
CA GLN A 330 -31.07 25.51 -5.27
C GLN A 330 -32.60 25.41 -5.23
N GLN A 331 -33.16 24.23 -4.96
CA GLN A 331 -34.61 23.99 -4.91
C GLN A 331 -35.34 24.43 -6.20
N GLY A 332 -34.68 24.28 -7.35
CA GLY A 332 -35.21 24.74 -8.64
C GLY A 332 -35.07 26.23 -8.92
N GLU A 333 -34.51 27.03 -8.01
CA GLU A 333 -34.30 28.47 -8.22
C GLU A 333 -33.02 28.76 -9.02
N GLY A 334 -33.11 29.62 -10.04
CA GLY A 334 -31.93 30.08 -10.78
C GLY A 334 -32.14 30.09 -12.28
N SER A 335 -31.50 29.15 -12.99
CA SER A 335 -31.59 29.02 -14.44
C SER A 335 -32.68 28.02 -14.87
N ASP A 336 -33.15 28.14 -16.10
CA ASP A 336 -34.08 27.19 -16.73
C ASP A 336 -33.59 25.72 -16.65
N ALA A 337 -32.27 25.51 -16.60
CA ALA A 337 -31.67 24.20 -16.42
C ALA A 337 -31.85 23.66 -14.99
N ILE A 338 -31.68 24.53 -13.99
CA ILE A 338 -31.85 24.18 -12.58
C ILE A 338 -33.31 23.84 -12.28
N GLU A 339 -34.25 24.63 -12.79
CA GLU A 339 -35.69 24.38 -12.67
C GLU A 339 -36.05 23.02 -13.28
N HIS A 340 -35.71 22.80 -14.56
CA HIS A 340 -35.94 21.54 -15.28
C HIS A 340 -35.33 20.32 -14.55
N ASN A 341 -34.06 20.43 -14.15
CA ASN A 341 -33.36 19.34 -13.46
C ASN A 341 -33.97 19.07 -12.07
N TYR A 342 -34.55 20.07 -11.41
CA TYR A 342 -35.20 19.92 -10.11
C TYR A 342 -36.58 19.26 -10.23
N GLU A 343 -37.35 19.57 -11.27
CA GLU A 343 -38.59 18.85 -11.58
C GLU A 343 -38.33 17.35 -11.78
N LEU A 344 -37.33 17.01 -12.60
CA LEU A 344 -36.90 15.62 -12.78
C LEU A 344 -36.35 15.00 -11.49
N TYR A 345 -35.65 15.77 -10.66
CA TYR A 345 -35.22 15.29 -9.35
C TYR A 345 -36.40 14.88 -8.47
N GLN A 346 -37.46 15.68 -8.45
CA GLN A 346 -38.66 15.43 -7.64
C GLN A 346 -39.41 14.18 -8.08
N GLU A 347 -39.47 13.92 -9.39
CA GLU A 347 -40.10 12.71 -9.92
C GLU A 347 -39.39 11.42 -9.45
N TYR A 348 -38.06 11.47 -9.33
CA TYR A 348 -37.23 10.35 -8.87
C TYR A 348 -36.82 10.47 -7.39
N ALA A 349 -37.47 11.34 -6.60
CA ALA A 349 -37.04 11.66 -5.24
C ALA A 349 -36.86 10.43 -4.35
N ASP A 350 -37.80 9.47 -4.38
CA ASP A 350 -37.71 8.24 -3.59
C ASP A 350 -36.46 7.40 -3.91
N GLU A 351 -36.00 7.43 -5.18
CA GLU A 351 -34.82 6.70 -5.61
C GLU A 351 -33.54 7.49 -5.31
N LEU A 352 -33.57 8.82 -5.38
CA LEU A 352 -32.44 9.73 -5.25
C LEU A 352 -32.17 10.21 -3.81
N GLU A 353 -33.17 10.27 -2.93
CA GLU A 353 -33.07 10.81 -1.57
C GLU A 353 -32.51 9.83 -0.55
N ALA A 354 -32.58 8.52 -0.80
CA ALA A 354 -32.07 7.50 0.12
C ALA A 354 -30.53 7.30 0.06
N SER A 355 -29.78 8.32 -0.37
CA SER A 355 -28.31 8.30 -0.35
C SER A 355 -27.82 8.87 0.99
N PRO A 356 -26.95 8.17 1.75
CA PRO A 356 -26.39 8.67 3.00
C PRO A 356 -25.50 9.92 2.80
#